data_AF-A0A3D0HX88-F1
#
_entry.id   AF-A0A3D0HX88-F1
#
_cell.length_a   1.000
_cell.length_b   1.000
_cell.length_c   1.000
_cell.angle_alpha   90.00
_cell.angle_beta   90.00
_cell.angle_gamma   90.00
#
_symmetry.space_group_name_H-M   'P 1'
#
loop_
_entity.id
_entity.type
_entity.pdbx_description
1 polymer ?
#
loop_
_entity_poly.entity_id
_entity_poly.type
_entity_poly.pdbx_seq_one_letter_code
_entity_poly.pdbx_strand_id
1 'polypeptide(L)'
;MGYYIDLEKISIDDYRIKLESEYLPPSRMILKDKLDEQFGYFKSTGIKNVKGLIQLLKKKDKFAELSKIDCLSADYLTILLRELNSTLPKPNKIADFIEIAKETISNLEKIGISNTEQLYDKVIKKSERQKLADSTRINYQDILALTKLADLSRIKWVGVTYAQMLYDLGVDTVEKVSEADPIDLHTRINQMITEKNIFKGVIGLNDVKILIESASDLPGEIEY
;
A
#
# COMPACT_ATOMS: atom_id res chain seq x y z
N MET A 1 6.22 -3.70 13.44
CA MET A 1 6.31 -4.46 12.18
C MET A 1 6.51 -3.44 11.09
N GLY A 2 7.59 -3.56 10.32
CA GLY A 2 8.00 -2.54 9.34
C GLY A 2 7.18 -2.51 8.05
N TYR A 3 6.28 -3.50 7.90
CA TYR A 3 5.47 -3.66 6.70
C TYR A 3 4.53 -2.47 6.45
N TYR A 4 3.86 -1.96 7.49
CA TYR A 4 2.93 -0.83 7.38
C TYR A 4 3.55 0.48 7.82
N ILE A 5 2.99 1.56 7.27
CA ILE A 5 3.23 2.92 7.76
C ILE A 5 2.78 3.03 9.22
N ASP A 6 3.59 3.70 10.03
CA ASP A 6 3.27 3.99 11.42
C ASP A 6 2.26 5.15 11.52
N LEU A 7 0.97 4.80 11.54
CA LEU A 7 -0.13 5.75 11.60
C LEU A 7 -0.21 6.54 12.92
N GLU A 8 0.56 6.21 13.95
CA GLU A 8 0.66 7.02 15.16
C GLU A 8 1.52 8.26 14.95
N LYS A 9 2.47 8.20 14.01
CA LYS A 9 3.40 9.28 13.66
C LYS A 9 2.81 10.31 12.71
N ILE A 10 1.71 9.99 12.03
CA ILE A 10 1.03 10.89 11.11
C ILE A 10 -0.03 11.68 11.89
N SER A 11 0.23 12.97 12.13
CA SER A 11 -0.76 13.84 12.76
C SER A 11 -1.97 14.05 11.85
N ILE A 12 -3.12 14.38 12.43
CA ILE A 12 -4.30 14.71 11.61
C ILE A 12 -4.11 15.97 10.76
N ASP A 13 -3.25 16.90 11.20
CA ASP A 13 -2.95 18.13 10.46
C ASP A 13 -2.07 17.80 9.24
N ASP A 14 -1.05 16.96 9.41
CA ASP A 14 -0.19 16.50 8.31
C ASP A 14 -1.01 15.72 7.28
N TYR A 15 -1.90 14.85 7.74
CA TYR A 15 -2.79 14.11 6.86
C TYR A 15 -3.78 15.01 6.11
N ARG A 16 -4.32 16.06 6.77
CA ARG A 16 -5.17 17.07 6.11
C ARG A 16 -4.41 17.79 5.00
N ILE A 17 -3.18 18.26 5.28
CA ILE A 17 -2.32 18.93 4.29
C ILE A 17 -2.05 18.01 3.10
N LYS A 18 -1.77 16.72 3.37
CA LYS A 18 -1.59 15.73 2.32
C LYS A 18 -2.82 15.58 1.43
N LEU A 19 -4.01 15.40 2.01
CA LEU A 19 -5.26 15.30 1.24
C LEU A 19 -5.54 16.55 0.38
N GLU A 20 -5.13 17.72 0.86
CA GLU A 20 -5.25 18.98 0.13
C GLU A 20 -4.40 18.94 -1.16
N SER A 21 -3.13 18.52 -1.07
CA SER A 21 -2.19 18.49 -2.20
C SER A 21 -2.32 17.27 -3.12
N GLU A 22 -2.62 16.09 -2.59
CA GLU A 22 -2.57 14.80 -3.32
C GLU A 22 -3.66 14.72 -4.39
N TYR A 23 -3.37 14.07 -5.53
CA TYR A 23 -4.44 13.75 -6.47
C TYR A 23 -5.30 12.61 -5.93
N LEU A 24 -6.61 12.81 -5.84
CA LEU A 24 -7.55 11.78 -5.44
C LEU A 24 -8.31 11.24 -6.65
N PRO A 25 -8.57 9.92 -6.72
CA PRO A 25 -9.47 9.37 -7.72
C PRO A 25 -10.87 10.03 -7.65
N PRO A 26 -11.63 10.08 -8.75
CA PRO A 26 -12.96 10.70 -8.77
C PRO A 26 -13.89 10.22 -7.64
N SER A 27 -13.83 8.94 -7.28
CA SER A 27 -14.62 8.33 -6.20
C SER A 27 -14.23 8.76 -4.78
N ARG A 28 -13.20 9.61 -4.64
CA ARG A 28 -12.66 10.12 -3.37
C ARG A 28 -12.62 11.65 -3.30
N MET A 29 -13.07 12.35 -4.35
CA MET A 29 -12.99 13.81 -4.42
C MET A 29 -13.77 14.53 -3.31
N ILE A 30 -14.83 13.91 -2.75
CA ILE A 30 -15.57 14.43 -1.59
C ILE A 30 -14.67 14.69 -0.37
N LEU A 31 -13.50 14.04 -0.30
CA LEU A 31 -12.54 14.25 0.78
C LEU A 31 -11.86 15.62 0.73
N LYS A 32 -11.91 16.31 -0.41
CA LYS A 32 -11.38 17.67 -0.54
C LYS A 32 -12.39 18.76 -0.17
N ASP A 33 -13.66 18.40 0.01
CA ASP A 33 -14.70 19.37 0.33
C ASP A 33 -14.62 19.75 1.80
N LYS A 34 -14.42 21.04 2.11
CA LYS A 34 -14.45 21.59 3.48
C LYS A 34 -13.46 20.92 4.45
N LEU A 35 -12.27 20.57 3.96
CA LEU A 35 -11.19 19.92 4.74
C LEU A 35 -10.95 20.58 6.11
N ASP A 36 -10.85 21.90 6.16
CA ASP A 36 -10.56 22.63 7.40
C ASP A 36 -11.66 22.49 8.44
N GLU A 37 -12.93 22.56 8.04
CA GLU A 37 -14.06 22.39 8.95
C GLU A 37 -14.10 20.97 9.51
N GLN A 38 -13.88 19.96 8.66
CA GLN A 38 -13.98 18.55 9.01
C GLN A 38 -12.81 18.11 9.91
N PHE A 39 -11.58 18.42 9.51
CA PHE A 39 -10.40 18.09 10.31
C PHE A 39 -10.29 18.96 11.56
N GLY A 40 -10.77 20.20 11.50
CA GLY A 40 -10.95 21.06 12.68
C GLY A 40 -11.90 20.43 13.70
N TYR A 41 -13.01 19.83 13.24
CA TYR A 41 -13.90 19.08 14.12
C TYR A 41 -13.17 17.91 14.78
N PHE A 42 -12.53 17.03 14.00
CA PHE A 42 -11.81 15.87 14.57
C PHE A 42 -10.74 16.30 15.59
N LYS A 43 -10.00 17.37 15.29
CA LYS A 43 -9.02 17.96 16.21
C LYS A 43 -9.64 18.42 17.52
N SER A 44 -10.77 19.12 17.46
CA SER A 44 -11.50 19.60 18.65
C SER A 44 -12.01 18.47 19.55
N THR A 45 -12.27 17.29 18.99
CA THR A 45 -12.64 16.08 19.75
C THR A 45 -11.45 15.36 20.39
N GLY A 46 -10.22 15.88 20.22
CA GLY A 46 -9.00 15.35 20.80
C GLY A 46 -8.33 14.24 19.98
N ILE A 47 -8.75 14.00 18.73
CA ILE A 47 -8.04 13.10 17.82
C ILE A 47 -6.72 13.76 17.42
N LYS A 48 -5.61 13.03 17.58
CA LYS A 48 -4.26 13.56 17.35
C LYS A 48 -3.62 13.05 16.06
N ASN A 49 -3.88 11.80 15.71
CA ASN A 49 -3.21 11.11 14.62
C ASN A 49 -4.16 10.22 13.81
N VAL A 50 -3.67 9.75 12.67
CA VAL A 50 -4.42 8.91 11.72
C VAL A 50 -4.91 7.62 12.38
N LYS A 51 -4.10 6.97 13.24
CA LYS A 51 -4.53 5.77 13.97
C LYS A 51 -5.77 6.03 14.82
N GLY A 52 -5.77 7.12 15.58
CA GLY A 52 -6.91 7.53 16.40
C GLY A 52 -8.16 7.80 15.57
N LEU A 53 -8.00 8.46 14.42
CA LEU A 53 -9.10 8.73 13.50
C LEU A 53 -9.72 7.43 12.94
N ILE A 54 -8.89 6.49 12.49
CA ILE A 54 -9.37 5.18 12.02
C ILE A 54 -10.13 4.44 13.13
N GLN A 55 -9.61 4.44 14.36
CA GLN A 55 -10.25 3.78 15.50
C GLN A 55 -11.59 4.41 15.86
N LEU A 56 -11.71 5.74 15.77
CA LEU A 56 -12.98 6.45 15.97
C LEU A 56 -14.00 6.04 14.91
N LEU A 57 -13.63 6.10 13.63
CA LEU A 57 -14.54 5.84 12.51
C LEU A 57 -14.95 4.36 12.40
N LYS A 58 -14.15 3.42 12.91
CA LYS A 58 -14.52 1.99 12.96
C LYS A 58 -15.61 1.67 13.98
N LYS A 59 -15.84 2.53 14.98
CA LYS A 59 -16.86 2.32 16.01
C LYS A 59 -18.22 2.73 15.47
N LYS A 60 -19.15 1.78 15.36
CA LYS A 60 -20.47 1.98 14.73
C LYS A 60 -21.31 3.06 15.43
N ASP A 61 -21.28 3.08 16.76
CA ASP A 61 -21.93 4.10 17.59
C ASP A 61 -21.37 5.49 17.31
N LYS A 62 -20.04 5.63 17.31
CA LYS A 62 -19.37 6.90 17.00
C LYS A 62 -19.57 7.36 15.59
N PHE A 63 -19.55 6.44 14.62
CA PHE A 63 -19.86 6.76 13.24
C PHE A 63 -21.27 7.35 13.09
N ALA A 64 -22.27 6.75 13.75
CA ALA A 64 -23.66 7.22 13.70
C ALA A 64 -23.88 8.55 14.45
N GLU A 65 -23.09 8.84 15.48
CA GLU A 65 -23.06 10.15 16.13
C GLU A 65 -22.43 11.21 15.20
N LEU A 66 -21.28 10.89 14.59
CA LEU A 66 -20.56 11.81 13.71
C LEU A 66 -21.36 12.15 12.45
N SER A 67 -22.10 11.20 11.89
CA SER A 67 -22.91 11.41 10.68
C SER A 67 -24.07 12.40 10.84
N LYS A 68 -24.37 12.82 12.08
CA LYS A 68 -25.41 13.81 12.39
C LYS A 68 -24.84 15.24 12.49
N ILE A 69 -23.52 15.40 12.36
CA ILE A 69 -22.86 16.69 12.45
C ILE A 69 -22.90 17.34 11.07
N ASP A 70 -23.28 18.61 11.02
CA ASP A 70 -23.53 19.35 9.78
C ASP A 70 -22.35 19.31 8.79
N CYS A 71 -21.10 19.30 9.28
CA CYS A 71 -19.91 19.25 8.43
C CYS A 71 -19.44 17.82 8.05
N LEU A 72 -20.03 16.76 8.64
CA LEU A 72 -19.61 15.37 8.46
C LEU A 72 -20.76 14.50 7.96
N SER A 73 -20.95 14.46 6.64
CA SER A 73 -21.95 13.56 6.04
C SER A 73 -21.55 12.09 6.19
N ALA A 74 -22.54 11.18 6.23
CA ALA A 74 -22.30 9.74 6.28
C ALA A 74 -21.44 9.24 5.09
N ASP A 75 -21.66 9.81 3.91
CA ASP A 75 -20.89 9.48 2.70
C ASP A 75 -19.43 9.93 2.85
N TYR A 76 -19.19 11.15 3.31
CA TYR A 76 -17.85 11.65 3.58
C TYR A 76 -17.10 10.72 4.55
N LEU A 77 -17.71 10.38 5.68
CA LEU A 77 -17.10 9.52 6.70
C LEU A 77 -16.80 8.11 6.16
N THR A 78 -17.69 7.58 5.31
CA THR A 78 -17.49 6.28 4.65
C THR A 78 -16.30 6.31 3.70
N ILE A 79 -16.22 7.34 2.86
CA ILE A 79 -15.11 7.51 1.91
C ILE A 79 -13.80 7.78 2.66
N LEU A 80 -13.83 8.58 3.73
CA LEU A 80 -12.66 8.88 4.55
C LEU A 80 -12.12 7.62 5.20
N LEU A 81 -12.99 6.81 5.82
CA LEU A 81 -12.58 5.54 6.41
C LEU A 81 -12.02 4.57 5.35
N ARG A 82 -12.61 4.54 4.15
CA ARG A 82 -12.09 3.73 3.03
C ARG A 82 -10.72 4.20 2.58
N GLU A 83 -10.50 5.51 2.54
CA GLU A 83 -9.22 6.09 2.17
C GLU A 83 -8.14 5.82 3.22
N LEU A 84 -8.43 6.08 4.48
CA LEU A 84 -7.51 5.82 5.58
C LEU A 84 -7.11 4.33 5.65
N ASN A 85 -8.06 3.41 5.51
CA ASN A 85 -7.75 1.98 5.50
C ASN A 85 -6.91 1.55 4.28
N SER A 86 -6.88 2.32 3.21
CA SER A 86 -6.06 1.98 2.04
C SER A 86 -4.56 2.17 2.26
N THR A 87 -4.17 2.95 3.27
CA THR A 87 -2.79 3.07 3.75
C THR A 87 -2.28 1.81 4.47
N LEU A 88 -3.18 0.86 4.75
CA LEU A 88 -2.90 -0.44 5.33
C LEU A 88 -3.32 -1.53 4.32
N PRO A 89 -2.59 -1.69 3.20
CA PRO A 89 -2.98 -2.64 2.17
C PRO A 89 -2.97 -4.06 2.70
N LYS A 90 -3.96 -4.85 2.28
CA LYS A 90 -4.01 -6.26 2.66
C LYS A 90 -2.76 -6.98 2.13
N PRO A 91 -2.06 -7.78 2.95
CA PRO A 91 -0.91 -8.54 2.48
C PRO A 91 -1.28 -9.48 1.32
N ASN A 92 -0.46 -9.47 0.27
CA ASN A 92 -0.63 -10.37 -0.85
C ASN A 92 -0.23 -11.78 -0.42
N LYS A 93 -1.02 -12.79 -0.83
CA LYS A 93 -0.66 -14.18 -0.56
C LYS A 93 0.48 -14.59 -1.48
N ILE A 94 1.45 -15.31 -0.93
CA ILE A 94 2.60 -15.76 -1.73
C ILE A 94 2.15 -16.74 -2.82
N ALA A 95 1.16 -17.58 -2.51
CA ALA A 95 0.59 -18.55 -3.43
C ALA A 95 -0.13 -17.94 -4.65
N ASP A 96 -0.50 -16.65 -4.59
CA ASP A 96 -1.19 -15.99 -5.69
C ASP A 96 -0.20 -15.45 -6.75
N PHE A 97 1.09 -15.36 -6.44
CA PHE A 97 2.12 -14.95 -7.40
C PHE A 97 2.40 -16.05 -8.43
N ILE A 98 2.00 -15.81 -9.68
CA ILE A 98 2.09 -16.75 -10.81
C ILE A 98 3.53 -17.25 -11.07
N GLU A 99 4.54 -16.39 -10.94
CA GLU A 99 5.93 -16.72 -11.29
C GLU A 99 6.70 -17.42 -10.16
N ILE A 100 6.10 -17.57 -8.98
CA ILE A 100 6.74 -18.23 -7.85
C ILE A 100 6.49 -19.74 -7.91
N ALA A 101 7.56 -20.52 -7.82
CA ALA A 101 7.47 -21.97 -7.86
C ALA A 101 6.65 -22.54 -6.69
N LYS A 102 5.83 -23.56 -6.97
CA LYS A 102 4.99 -24.24 -5.97
C LYS A 102 5.79 -24.83 -4.81
N GLU A 103 7.01 -25.30 -5.09
CA GLU A 103 7.92 -25.81 -4.05
C GLU A 103 8.36 -24.69 -3.09
N THR A 104 8.72 -23.52 -3.61
CA THR A 104 9.05 -22.32 -2.83
C THR A 104 7.89 -21.93 -1.92
N ILE A 105 6.66 -21.87 -2.47
CA ILE A 105 5.44 -21.60 -1.70
C ILE A 105 5.28 -22.61 -0.56
N SER A 106 5.35 -23.91 -0.88
CA SER A 106 5.18 -24.98 0.11
C SER A 106 6.23 -24.93 1.22
N ASN A 107 7.50 -24.61 0.89
CA ASN A 107 8.57 -24.53 1.88
C ASN A 107 8.42 -23.34 2.82
N LEU A 108 7.90 -22.20 2.34
CA LEU A 108 7.56 -21.06 3.18
C LEU A 108 6.34 -21.32 4.07
N GLU A 109 5.31 -21.97 3.53
CA GLU A 109 4.10 -22.30 4.29
C GLU A 109 4.40 -23.25 5.46
N LYS A 110 5.32 -24.21 5.28
CA LYS A 110 5.78 -25.12 6.36
C LYS A 110 6.36 -24.39 7.58
N ILE A 111 6.90 -23.19 7.39
CA ILE A 111 7.44 -22.36 8.47
C ILE A 111 6.49 -21.20 8.86
N GLY A 112 5.23 -21.27 8.42
CA GLY A 112 4.18 -20.32 8.77
C GLY A 112 4.18 -19.02 7.97
N ILE A 113 4.86 -18.97 6.82
CA ILE A 113 4.91 -17.79 5.95
C ILE A 113 4.01 -18.06 4.73
N SER A 114 2.90 -17.34 4.63
CA SER A 114 1.88 -17.49 3.58
C SER A 114 1.57 -16.19 2.84
N ASN A 115 2.01 -15.05 3.37
CA ASN A 115 1.77 -13.73 2.78
C ASN A 115 2.98 -12.79 2.94
N THR A 116 2.92 -11.67 2.24
CA THR A 116 4.02 -10.69 2.16
C THR A 116 4.38 -10.05 3.51
N GLU A 117 3.40 -9.79 4.38
CA GLU A 117 3.64 -9.24 5.72
C GLU A 117 4.40 -10.24 6.61
N GLN A 118 4.01 -11.51 6.59
CA GLN A 118 4.69 -12.58 7.34
C GLN A 118 6.13 -12.82 6.86
N LEU A 119 6.39 -12.55 5.58
CA LEU A 119 7.72 -12.64 4.99
C LEU A 119 8.59 -11.44 5.37
N TYR A 120 8.02 -10.24 5.36
CA TYR A 120 8.74 -8.96 5.33
C TYR A 120 9.82 -8.84 6.42
N ASP A 121 9.46 -9.07 7.69
CA ASP A 121 10.40 -8.94 8.82
C ASP A 121 11.56 -9.95 8.78
N LYS A 122 11.51 -10.98 7.92
CA LYS A 122 12.55 -12.01 7.76
C LYS A 122 13.48 -11.75 6.58
N VAL A 123 13.22 -10.70 5.80
CA VAL A 123 13.93 -10.44 4.54
C VAL A 123 14.52 -9.03 4.43
N ILE A 124 14.41 -8.22 5.49
CA ILE A 124 14.91 -6.84 5.55
C ILE A 124 16.41 -6.81 5.25
N LYS A 125 17.20 -7.60 5.97
CA LYS A 125 18.66 -7.62 5.81
C LYS A 125 19.12 -8.73 4.87
N LYS A 126 20.22 -8.50 4.15
CA LYS A 126 20.88 -9.52 3.33
C LYS A 126 21.20 -10.80 4.12
N SER A 127 21.67 -10.66 5.36
CA SER A 127 21.96 -11.81 6.22
C SER A 127 20.72 -12.61 6.63
N GLU A 128 19.56 -11.95 6.76
CA GLU A 128 18.30 -12.61 7.12
C GLU A 128 17.72 -13.36 5.92
N ARG A 129 17.80 -12.76 4.73
CA ARG A 129 17.49 -13.44 3.46
C ARG A 129 18.34 -14.69 3.26
N GLN A 130 19.65 -14.61 3.53
CA GLN A 130 20.52 -15.78 3.43
C GLN A 130 20.12 -16.88 4.42
N LYS A 131 19.87 -16.53 5.69
CA LYS A 131 19.39 -17.49 6.70
C LYS A 131 18.07 -18.13 6.30
N LEU A 132 17.14 -17.35 5.72
CA LEU A 132 15.86 -17.86 5.25
C LEU A 132 16.07 -18.85 4.09
N ALA A 133 16.88 -18.49 3.09
CA ALA A 133 17.25 -19.36 1.97
C ALA A 133 17.85 -20.69 2.46
N ASP A 134 18.83 -20.64 3.36
CA ASP A 134 19.51 -21.84 3.88
C ASP A 134 18.54 -22.75 4.67
N SER A 135 17.71 -22.17 5.54
CA SER A 135 16.77 -22.93 6.38
C SER A 135 15.60 -23.56 5.61
N THR A 136 15.18 -22.93 4.51
CA THR A 136 14.07 -23.39 3.67
C THR A 136 14.51 -24.17 2.43
N ARG A 137 15.82 -24.18 2.16
CA ARG A 137 16.43 -24.70 0.92
C ARG A 137 15.89 -24.03 -0.35
N ILE A 138 15.43 -22.79 -0.24
CA ILE A 138 14.98 -21.97 -1.37
C ILE A 138 16.20 -21.24 -1.93
N ASN A 139 16.26 -21.07 -3.25
CA ASN A 139 17.33 -20.29 -3.88
C ASN A 139 17.32 -18.84 -3.34
N TYR A 140 18.49 -18.28 -3.04
CA TYR A 140 18.60 -16.89 -2.59
C TYR A 140 17.94 -15.90 -3.56
N GLN A 141 18.01 -16.15 -4.88
CA GLN A 141 17.38 -15.31 -5.90
C GLN A 141 15.85 -15.34 -5.81
N ASP A 142 15.25 -16.49 -5.47
CA ASP A 142 13.80 -16.58 -5.27
C ASP A 142 13.38 -15.84 -3.98
N ILE A 143 14.18 -15.94 -2.91
CA ILE A 143 13.96 -15.15 -1.69
C ILE A 143 14.08 -13.65 -1.99
N LEU A 144 15.05 -13.24 -2.80
CA LEU A 144 15.23 -11.85 -3.20
C LEU A 144 14.05 -11.35 -4.07
N ALA A 145 13.58 -12.17 -5.01
CA ALA A 145 12.39 -11.86 -5.80
C ALA A 145 11.15 -11.70 -4.92
N LEU A 146 10.95 -12.62 -3.97
CA LEU A 146 9.86 -12.52 -2.99
C LEU A 146 10.00 -11.31 -2.05
N THR A 147 11.22 -10.92 -1.70
CA THR A 147 11.50 -9.70 -0.92
C THR A 147 11.01 -8.47 -1.66
N LYS A 148 11.38 -8.35 -2.94
CA LYS A 148 10.97 -7.27 -3.84
C LYS A 148 9.45 -7.23 -4.05
N LEU A 149 8.83 -8.38 -4.30
CA LEU A 149 7.37 -8.49 -4.40
C LEU A 149 6.67 -8.11 -3.09
N ALA A 150 7.23 -8.49 -1.94
CA ALA A 150 6.71 -8.10 -0.64
C ALA A 150 6.85 -6.59 -0.39
N ASP A 151 7.94 -5.97 -0.83
CA ASP A 151 8.15 -4.53 -0.75
C ASP A 151 7.10 -3.78 -1.58
N LEU A 152 6.95 -4.14 -2.86
CA LEU A 152 5.96 -3.55 -3.77
C LEU A 152 4.51 -3.72 -3.24
N SER A 153 4.23 -4.83 -2.57
CA SER A 153 2.91 -5.13 -1.98
C SER A 153 2.51 -4.22 -0.82
N ARG A 154 3.43 -3.38 -0.32
CA ARG A 154 3.16 -2.37 0.70
C ARG A 154 2.56 -1.09 0.12
N ILE A 155 2.67 -0.90 -1.19
CA ILE A 155 2.14 0.29 -1.85
C ILE A 155 0.61 0.17 -1.90
N LYS A 156 -0.05 1.26 -1.52
CA LYS A 156 -1.51 1.42 -1.57
C LYS A 156 -2.04 1.00 -2.95
N TRP A 157 -3.05 0.13 -2.94
CA TRP A 157 -3.72 -0.42 -4.13
C TRP A 157 -2.86 -1.29 -5.06
N VAL A 158 -1.67 -1.72 -4.63
CA VAL A 158 -0.86 -2.70 -5.36
C VAL A 158 -1.22 -4.12 -4.95
N GLY A 159 -2.02 -4.78 -5.78
CA GLY A 159 -2.30 -6.22 -5.67
C GLY A 159 -1.22 -7.08 -6.33
N VAL A 160 -1.34 -8.39 -6.15
CA VAL A 160 -0.44 -9.44 -6.70
C VAL A 160 -0.01 -9.16 -8.15
N THR A 161 -0.97 -9.02 -9.06
CA THR A 161 -0.70 -8.83 -10.49
C THR A 161 0.09 -7.55 -10.76
N TYR A 162 -0.23 -6.46 -10.05
CA TYR A 162 0.44 -5.20 -10.28
C TYR A 162 1.86 -5.18 -9.71
N ALA A 163 2.07 -5.82 -8.54
CA ALA A 163 3.41 -6.04 -7.99
C ALA A 163 4.29 -6.85 -8.95
N GLN A 164 3.76 -7.92 -9.56
CA GLN A 164 4.50 -8.70 -10.57
C GLN A 164 4.85 -7.89 -11.80
N MET A 165 3.92 -7.09 -12.32
CA MET A 165 4.20 -6.22 -13.46
C MET A 165 5.31 -5.22 -13.16
N LEU A 166 5.29 -4.57 -12.00
CA LEU A 166 6.34 -3.62 -11.59
C LEU A 166 7.69 -4.34 -11.45
N TYR A 167 7.69 -5.54 -10.87
CA TYR A 167 8.86 -6.40 -10.79
C TYR A 167 9.44 -6.74 -12.18
N ASP A 168 8.60 -7.21 -13.10
CA ASP A 168 8.99 -7.56 -14.48
C ASP A 168 9.52 -6.37 -15.27
N LEU A 169 9.00 -5.17 -14.99
CA LEU A 169 9.49 -3.92 -15.57
C LEU A 169 10.83 -3.48 -14.97
N GLY A 170 11.35 -4.14 -13.94
CA GLY A 170 12.60 -3.77 -13.26
C GLY A 170 12.45 -2.58 -12.32
N VAL A 171 11.22 -2.08 -12.12
CA VAL A 171 10.85 -1.08 -11.10
C VAL A 171 10.42 -1.84 -9.84
N ASP A 172 11.35 -2.64 -9.34
CA ASP A 172 11.10 -3.82 -8.51
C ASP A 172 11.25 -3.57 -7.00
N THR A 173 11.26 -2.33 -6.57
CA THR A 173 11.37 -1.92 -5.15
C THR A 173 10.53 -0.68 -4.92
N VAL A 174 10.12 -0.43 -3.68
CA VAL A 174 9.39 0.80 -3.32
C VAL A 174 10.19 2.06 -3.69
N GLU A 175 11.49 2.06 -3.44
CA GLU A 175 12.41 3.16 -3.79
C GLU A 175 12.35 3.46 -5.30
N LYS A 176 12.56 2.45 -6.14
CA LYS A 176 12.50 2.62 -7.60
C LYS A 176 11.13 3.10 -8.10
N VAL A 177 10.04 2.68 -7.46
CA VAL A 177 8.70 3.18 -7.80
C VAL A 177 8.58 4.65 -7.42
N SER A 178 9.06 5.05 -6.25
CA SER A 178 9.01 6.46 -5.79
C SER A 178 9.82 7.42 -6.67
N GLU A 179 10.89 6.92 -7.30
CA GLU A 179 11.78 7.71 -8.18
C GLU A 179 11.40 7.63 -9.66
N ALA A 180 10.37 6.86 -10.02
CA ALA A 180 10.01 6.64 -11.42
C ALA A 180 9.43 7.92 -12.07
N ASP A 181 9.70 8.11 -13.36
CA ASP A 181 8.99 9.10 -14.15
C ASP A 181 7.55 8.62 -14.43
N PRO A 182 6.51 9.40 -14.06
CA PRO A 182 5.12 8.95 -14.22
C PRO A 182 4.72 8.66 -15.66
N ILE A 183 5.29 9.38 -16.64
CA ILE A 183 4.91 9.25 -18.07
C ILE A 183 5.58 8.01 -18.67
N ASP A 184 6.87 7.80 -18.39
CA ASP A 184 7.60 6.60 -18.80
C ASP A 184 6.97 5.33 -18.20
N LEU A 185 6.77 5.33 -16.87
CA LEU A 185 6.23 4.16 -16.18
C LEU A 185 4.81 3.82 -16.68
N HIS A 186 3.96 4.83 -16.86
CA HIS A 186 2.63 4.66 -17.46
C HIS A 186 2.69 4.03 -18.86
N THR A 187 3.62 4.47 -19.69
CA THR A 187 3.80 3.94 -21.05
C THR A 187 4.20 2.47 -21.02
N ARG A 188 5.20 2.14 -20.20
CA ARG A 188 5.75 0.79 -20.08
C ARG A 188 4.75 -0.20 -19.47
N ILE A 189 3.99 0.24 -18.46
CA ILE A 189 2.89 -0.55 -17.87
C ILE A 189 1.85 -0.92 -18.92
N ASN A 190 1.35 0.07 -19.67
CA ASN A 190 0.29 -0.18 -20.64
C ASN A 190 0.77 -0.98 -21.87
N GLN A 191 2.04 -0.80 -22.26
CA GLN A 191 2.68 -1.66 -23.25
C GLN A 191 2.70 -3.12 -22.78
N MET A 192 3.16 -3.38 -21.56
CA MET A 192 3.20 -4.73 -20.98
C MET A 192 1.80 -5.35 -20.85
N ILE A 193 0.79 -4.59 -20.39
CA ILE A 193 -0.61 -5.08 -20.29
C ILE A 193 -1.08 -5.57 -21.66
N THR A 194 -0.79 -4.82 -22.71
CA THR A 194 -1.20 -5.12 -24.09
C THR A 194 -0.45 -6.34 -24.62
N GLU A 195 0.87 -6.37 -24.50
CA GLU A 195 1.73 -7.43 -25.03
C GLU A 195 1.51 -8.78 -24.33
N LYS A 196 1.35 -8.77 -23.00
CA LYS A 196 1.13 -9.98 -22.20
C LYS A 196 -0.36 -10.31 -22.00
N ASN A 197 -1.29 -9.49 -22.52
CA ASN A 197 -2.74 -9.66 -22.38
C ASN A 197 -3.19 -9.90 -20.92
N ILE A 198 -2.68 -9.11 -19.99
CA ILE A 198 -2.82 -9.34 -18.54
C ILE A 198 -4.27 -9.12 -18.09
N PHE A 199 -4.89 -8.01 -18.49
CA PHE A 199 -6.31 -7.75 -18.26
C PHE A 199 -6.88 -6.79 -19.30
N LYS A 200 -8.21 -6.74 -19.39
CA LYS A 200 -8.93 -5.82 -20.26
C LYS A 200 -8.94 -4.42 -19.64
N GLY A 201 -8.14 -3.50 -20.17
CA GLY A 201 -8.15 -2.11 -19.73
C GLY A 201 -6.81 -1.41 -19.95
N VAL A 202 -6.76 -0.16 -19.50
CA VAL A 202 -5.58 0.71 -19.52
C VAL A 202 -5.48 1.32 -18.12
N ILE A 203 -4.28 1.37 -17.56
CA ILE A 203 -4.02 2.09 -16.31
C ILE A 203 -3.87 3.57 -16.66
N GLY A 204 -4.63 4.45 -15.99
CA GLY A 204 -4.57 5.88 -16.26
C GLY A 204 -3.29 6.52 -15.72
N LEU A 205 -2.85 7.61 -16.33
CA LEU A 205 -1.66 8.35 -15.87
C LEU A 205 -1.77 8.79 -14.40
N ASN A 206 -2.97 9.20 -13.97
CA ASN A 206 -3.17 9.59 -12.58
C ASN A 206 -3.08 8.41 -11.60
N ASP A 207 -3.45 7.20 -12.01
CA ASP A 207 -3.28 6.00 -11.17
C ASP A 207 -1.78 5.72 -10.94
N VAL A 208 -0.95 5.95 -11.96
CA VAL A 208 0.52 5.84 -11.85
C VAL A 208 1.10 6.95 -10.98
N LYS A 209 0.59 8.18 -11.06
CA LYS A 209 1.00 9.25 -10.14
C LYS A 209 0.69 8.91 -8.68
N ILE A 210 -0.51 8.41 -8.40
CA ILE A 210 -0.89 7.96 -7.05
C ILE A 210 0.02 6.81 -6.59
N LEU A 211 0.36 5.87 -7.47
CA LEU A 211 1.30 4.78 -7.17
C LEU A 211 2.65 5.35 -6.68
N ILE A 212 3.21 6.31 -7.42
CA ILE A 212 4.52 6.92 -7.13
C ILE A 212 4.46 7.72 -5.82
N GLU A 213 3.42 8.54 -5.64
CA GLU A 213 3.19 9.31 -4.40
C GLU A 213 3.05 8.37 -3.20
N SER A 214 2.24 7.31 -3.33
CA SER A 214 2.04 6.30 -2.28
C SER A 214 3.32 5.53 -1.93
N ALA A 215 4.19 5.28 -2.92
CA ALA A 215 5.48 4.65 -2.68
C ALA A 215 6.43 5.59 -1.91
N SER A 216 6.37 6.89 -2.20
CA SER A 216 7.19 7.93 -1.54
C SER A 216 6.87 8.08 -0.05
N ASP A 217 5.66 7.71 0.38
CA ASP A 217 5.25 7.74 1.79
C ASP A 217 5.77 6.55 2.62
N LEU A 218 6.25 5.49 1.97
CA LEU A 218 6.68 4.28 2.64
C LEU A 218 8.12 4.39 3.14
N PRO A 219 8.44 3.89 4.34
CA PRO A 219 9.81 3.85 4.82
C PRO A 219 10.62 2.80 4.03
N GLY A 220 11.80 3.21 3.57
CA GLY A 220 12.81 2.34 2.97
C GLY A 220 13.60 1.60 4.04
N GLU A 221 13.13 0.42 4.43
CA GLU A 221 13.77 -0.38 5.49
C GLU A 221 14.60 -1.54 4.94
N ILE A 222 14.28 -2.06 3.75
CA ILE A 222 14.97 -3.21 3.16
C ILE A 222 16.36 -2.79 2.65
N GLU A 223 17.38 -3.56 3.02
CA GLU A 223 18.74 -3.45 2.49
C GLU A 223 18.86 -4.35 1.25
N TYR A 224 19.02 -3.79 0.05
CA TYR A 224 19.13 -4.57 -1.19
C TYR A 224 20.57 -5.06 -1.49
#